data_AF-A0A8T2R559-F1
#
_entry.id   AF-A0A8T2R559-F1
#
_cell.length_a   1.000
_cell.length_b   1.000
_cell.length_c   1.000
_cell.angle_alpha   90.00
_cell.angle_beta   90.00
_cell.angle_gamma   90.00
#
_symmetry.space_group_name_H-M   'P 1'
#
loop_
_entity.id
_entity.type
_entity.pdbx_description
1 polymer ?
#
loop_
_entity_poly.entity_id
_entity_poly.type
_entity_poly.pdbx_seq_one_letter_code
_entity_poly.pdbx_strand_id
1 'polypeptide(L)'
;MSHLMIRSLSYVCINVYAPNSPADRVNTWKDLALSIQHCMSLQIWESARILLCGDINMVDSDTDSTTTSVMSSQKSIIWGEILNMLNCRDLWGYIGGHTLRFTYHSRSHKKAMSKLDRCYYSQVSTLNGASKMWVDATMLLSNHNPLLVSINEVDWSSCIPFNLPRIPLRVNHSWMQTSLFKSKV
;
A
#
# COMPACT_ATOMS: atom_id res chain seq x y z
N MET A 1 -4.93 2.86 -10.15
CA MET A 1 -5.69 1.68 -9.68
C MET A 1 -5.71 0.63 -10.78
N SER A 2 -5.69 -0.64 -10.42
CA SER A 2 -5.68 -1.76 -11.36
C SER A 2 -6.74 -2.78 -10.95
N HIS A 3 -7.45 -3.33 -11.93
CA HIS A 3 -8.42 -4.41 -11.75
C HIS A 3 -7.83 -5.70 -12.31
N LEU A 4 -7.82 -6.76 -11.51
CA LEU A 4 -7.18 -8.04 -11.80
C LEU A 4 -8.15 -9.19 -11.53
N MET A 5 -8.07 -10.26 -12.33
CA MET A 5 -8.81 -11.51 -12.10
C MET A 5 -7.82 -12.63 -11.80
N ILE A 6 -7.89 -13.24 -10.62
CA ILE A 6 -7.03 -14.37 -10.22
C ILE A 6 -7.91 -15.49 -9.67
N ARG A 7 -7.79 -16.69 -10.25
CA ARG A 7 -8.61 -17.87 -9.86
C ARG A 7 -10.11 -17.55 -9.81
N SER A 8 -10.60 -16.81 -10.81
CA SER A 8 -12.00 -16.33 -10.90
C SER A 8 -12.43 -15.35 -9.81
N LEU A 9 -11.47 -14.80 -9.05
CA LEU A 9 -11.71 -13.77 -8.05
C LEU A 9 -11.26 -12.42 -8.57
N SER A 10 -12.12 -11.41 -8.41
CA SER A 10 -11.84 -10.02 -8.75
C SER A 10 -11.01 -9.35 -7.66
N TYR A 11 -9.95 -8.65 -8.04
CA TYR A 11 -9.07 -7.87 -7.18
C TYR A 11 -8.92 -6.45 -7.71
N VAL A 12 -9.01 -5.47 -6.82
CA VAL A 12 -8.71 -4.06 -7.12
C VAL A 12 -7.48 -3.68 -6.31
N CYS A 13 -6.41 -3.36 -7.02
CA CYS A 13 -5.17 -2.90 -6.41
C CYS A 13 -5.08 -1.37 -6.52
N ILE A 14 -4.98 -0.71 -5.37
CA ILE A 14 -4.81 0.73 -5.26
C ILE A 14 -3.40 0.97 -4.71
N ASN A 15 -2.56 1.64 -5.51
CA ASN A 15 -1.26 2.10 -5.05
C ASN A 15 -1.35 3.56 -4.69
N VAL A 16 -0.86 3.92 -3.52
CA VAL A 16 -0.87 5.30 -3.03
C VAL A 16 0.56 5.77 -2.82
N TYR A 17 0.83 6.97 -3.32
CA TYR A 17 2.02 7.72 -2.95
C TYR A 17 1.56 9.09 -2.45
N ALA A 18 1.49 9.22 -1.13
CA ALA A 18 0.97 10.40 -0.48
C ALA A 18 2.00 11.54 -0.49
N PRO A 19 1.59 12.81 -0.64
CA PRO A 19 2.52 13.93 -0.49
C PRO A 19 3.19 13.97 0.89
N ASN A 20 4.42 14.50 0.96
CA ASN A 20 5.05 14.77 2.27
C ASN A 20 4.31 15.89 3.03
N SER A 21 3.85 16.91 2.28
CA SER A 21 3.10 18.06 2.79
C SER A 21 1.79 17.63 3.47
N PRO A 22 1.57 18.04 4.73
CA PRO A 22 0.29 17.86 5.43
C PRO A 22 -0.95 18.31 4.66
N ALA A 23 -0.90 19.50 4.05
CA ALA A 23 -2.05 20.10 3.39
C ALA A 23 -2.38 19.35 2.09
N ASP A 24 -1.37 19.03 1.30
CA ASP A 24 -1.55 18.33 0.02
C ASP A 24 -2.07 16.91 0.22
N ARG A 25 -1.69 16.25 1.32
CA ARG A 25 -2.25 14.95 1.71
C ARG A 25 -3.75 15.00 1.94
N VAL A 26 -4.23 15.99 2.68
CA VAL A 26 -5.67 16.12 2.94
C VAL A 26 -6.45 16.24 1.64
N ASN A 27 -5.95 17.03 0.68
CA ASN A 27 -6.57 17.15 -0.64
C ASN A 27 -6.50 15.83 -1.41
N THR A 28 -5.33 15.16 -1.41
CA THR A 28 -5.15 13.84 -2.02
C THR A 28 -6.16 12.81 -1.48
N TRP A 29 -6.42 12.81 -0.17
CA TRP A 29 -7.39 11.92 0.46
C TRP A 29 -8.83 12.22 0.05
N LYS A 30 -9.19 13.51 -0.03
CA LYS A 30 -10.52 13.91 -0.53
C LYS A 30 -10.73 13.45 -1.98
N ASP A 31 -9.74 13.67 -2.85
CA ASP A 31 -9.83 13.28 -4.26
C ASP A 31 -9.90 11.76 -4.43
N LEU A 32 -9.12 11.02 -3.63
CA LEU A 32 -9.19 9.57 -3.59
C LEU A 32 -10.56 9.07 -3.11
N ALA A 33 -11.11 9.67 -2.05
CA ALA A 33 -12.44 9.34 -1.53
C ALA A 33 -13.53 9.54 -2.59
N LEU A 34 -13.51 10.68 -3.30
CA LEU A 34 -14.44 10.95 -4.40
C LEU A 34 -14.31 9.94 -5.54
N SER A 35 -13.08 9.58 -5.90
CA SER A 35 -12.82 8.58 -6.94
C SER A 35 -13.35 7.20 -6.55
N ILE A 36 -13.17 6.80 -5.28
CA ILE A 36 -13.70 5.56 -4.72
C ILE A 36 -15.22 5.56 -4.76
N GLN A 37 -15.86 6.63 -4.28
CA GLN A 37 -17.32 6.76 -4.28
C GLN A 37 -17.90 6.66 -5.70
N HIS A 38 -17.25 7.31 -6.67
CA HIS A 38 -17.65 7.24 -8.06
C HIS A 38 -17.55 5.82 -8.63
N CYS A 39 -16.46 5.10 -8.37
CA CYS A 39 -16.34 3.71 -8.84
C CYS A 39 -17.32 2.76 -8.15
N MET A 40 -17.63 2.99 -6.87
CA MET A 40 -18.65 2.22 -6.14
C MET A 40 -20.06 2.49 -6.67
N SER A 41 -20.40 3.75 -7.00
CA SER A 41 -21.73 4.09 -7.54
C SER A 41 -21.97 3.49 -8.92
N LEU A 42 -20.90 3.30 -9.70
CA LEU A 42 -20.93 2.61 -10.98
C LEU A 42 -20.85 1.08 -10.86
N GLN A 43 -20.83 0.53 -9.63
CA GLN A 43 -20.73 -0.91 -9.34
C GLN A 43 -19.51 -1.61 -10.00
N ILE A 44 -18.45 -0.86 -10.33
CA ILE A 44 -17.27 -1.39 -11.03
C ILE A 44 -16.54 -2.44 -10.18
N TRP A 45 -16.60 -2.30 -8.85
CA TRP A 45 -15.90 -3.17 -7.89
C TRP A 45 -16.84 -4.12 -7.16
N GLU A 46 -18.01 -4.39 -7.72
CA GLU A 46 -18.93 -5.34 -7.12
C GLU A 46 -18.22 -6.69 -6.90
N SER A 47 -18.24 -7.17 -5.64
CA SER A 47 -17.55 -8.39 -5.20
C SER A 47 -16.01 -8.40 -5.32
N ALA A 48 -15.38 -7.27 -5.62
CA ALA A 48 -13.92 -7.18 -5.72
C ALA A 48 -13.24 -7.19 -4.34
N ARG A 49 -12.11 -7.88 -4.26
CA ARG A 49 -11.18 -7.83 -3.13
C ARG A 49 -10.26 -6.63 -3.31
N ILE A 50 -10.22 -5.74 -2.34
CA ILE A 50 -9.47 -4.49 -2.46
C ILE A 50 -8.16 -4.64 -1.69
N LEU A 51 -7.06 -4.35 -2.38
CA LEU A 51 -5.72 -4.27 -1.82
C LEU A 51 -5.22 -2.84 -2.00
N LEU A 52 -5.09 -2.10 -0.91
CA LEU A 52 -4.67 -0.70 -0.89
C LEU A 52 -3.29 -0.63 -0.24
N CYS A 53 -2.23 -0.31 -0.99
CA CYS A 53 -0.87 -0.29 -0.45
C CYS A 53 -0.07 0.91 -0.95
N GLY A 54 1.03 1.21 -0.29
CA GLY A 54 1.99 2.23 -0.70
C GLY A 54 2.42 3.13 0.45
N ASP A 55 3.14 4.20 0.10
CA ASP A 55 3.64 5.18 1.04
C ASP A 55 2.54 6.19 1.37
N ILE A 56 2.00 6.07 2.59
CA ILE A 56 0.92 6.92 3.07
C ILE A 56 1.48 8.23 3.67
N ASN A 57 2.81 8.32 3.86
CA ASN A 57 3.50 9.41 4.54
C ASN A 57 2.88 9.78 5.89
N MET A 58 2.24 8.81 6.55
CA MET A 58 1.58 8.92 7.86
C MET A 58 1.96 7.74 8.73
N VAL A 59 1.88 7.96 10.04
CA VAL A 59 2.00 6.90 11.04
C VAL A 59 0.71 6.87 11.85
N ASP A 60 0.23 5.69 12.22
CA ASP A 60 -1.08 5.53 12.87
C ASP A 60 -0.95 5.53 14.40
N SER A 61 0.24 5.18 14.91
CA SER A 61 0.57 5.10 16.33
C SER A 61 1.92 5.76 16.61
N ASP A 62 2.13 6.21 17.86
CA ASP A 62 3.45 6.64 18.33
C ASP A 62 4.49 5.51 18.23
N THR A 63 4.06 4.25 18.29
CA THR A 63 4.94 3.08 18.14
C THR A 63 5.40 2.84 16.70
N ASP A 64 4.76 3.48 15.71
CA ASP A 64 5.13 3.38 14.30
C ASP A 64 6.29 4.32 13.92
N SER A 65 6.84 5.08 14.87
CA SER A 65 7.95 6.01 14.65
C SER A 65 8.92 6.02 15.84
N THR A 66 10.22 6.12 15.59
CA THR A 66 11.21 6.28 16.67
C THR A 66 11.32 7.71 17.19
N THR A 67 10.73 8.67 16.48
CA THR A 67 10.65 10.08 16.89
C THR A 67 9.19 10.47 17.05
N THR A 68 8.90 11.41 17.95
CA THR A 68 7.55 11.93 18.19
C THR A 68 6.87 12.29 16.87
N SER A 69 5.81 11.57 16.58
CA SER A 69 4.99 11.77 15.39
C SER A 69 4.02 12.90 15.66
N VAL A 70 4.14 14.01 14.92
CA VAL A 70 3.09 15.05 14.92
C VAL A 70 2.09 14.70 13.83
N MET A 71 1.26 13.68 14.08
CA MET A 71 0.04 13.49 13.31
C MET A 71 -0.99 14.52 13.75
N SER A 72 -1.50 15.31 12.82
CA SER A 72 -2.67 16.16 13.06
C SER A 72 -3.95 15.29 12.97
N SER A 73 -4.83 15.39 13.95
CA SER A 73 -6.09 14.63 14.09
C SER A 73 -7.00 14.64 12.84
N GLN A 74 -6.98 15.70 12.04
CA GLN A 74 -7.84 15.80 10.85
C GLN A 74 -7.46 14.80 9.73
N LYS A 75 -6.18 14.41 9.62
CA LYS A 75 -5.70 13.53 8.55
C LYS A 75 -6.13 12.09 8.75
N SER A 76 -6.14 11.63 10.01
CA SER A 76 -6.54 10.27 10.36
C SER A 76 -8.03 10.05 10.14
N ILE A 77 -8.86 11.10 10.25
CA ILE A 77 -10.31 11.01 10.03
C ILE A 77 -10.62 10.61 8.58
N ILE A 78 -10.17 11.40 7.60
CA ILE A 78 -10.49 11.14 6.17
C ILE A 78 -9.90 9.80 5.72
N TRP A 79 -8.68 9.47 6.17
CA TRP A 79 -8.09 8.18 5.88
C TRP A 79 -8.89 7.01 6.47
N GLY A 80 -9.35 7.15 7.72
CA GLY A 80 -10.25 6.18 8.35
C GLY A 80 -11.57 6.01 7.60
N GLU A 81 -12.15 7.09 7.07
CA GLU A 81 -13.35 7.04 6.22
C GLU A 81 -13.08 6.28 4.92
N ILE A 82 -11.94 6.51 4.26
CA ILE A 82 -11.54 5.75 3.06
C ILE A 82 -11.43 4.25 3.37
N LEU A 83 -10.75 3.90 4.47
CA LEU A 83 -10.62 2.50 4.88
C LEU A 83 -11.98 1.87 5.17
N ASN A 84 -12.88 2.60 5.83
CA ASN A 84 -14.24 2.15 6.11
C ASN A 84 -15.07 1.95 4.83
N MET A 85 -15.02 2.89 3.88
CA MET A 85 -15.71 2.78 2.58
C MET A 85 -15.24 1.54 1.81
N LEU A 86 -13.94 1.25 1.84
CA LEU A 86 -13.35 0.09 1.18
C LEU A 86 -13.44 -1.20 1.99
N ASN A 87 -14.01 -1.15 3.21
CA ASN A 87 -13.97 -2.21 4.22
C ASN A 87 -12.56 -2.78 4.46
N CYS A 88 -11.53 -1.95 4.31
CA CYS A 88 -10.12 -2.34 4.37
C CYS A 88 -9.57 -2.28 5.79
N ARG A 89 -8.75 -3.25 6.17
CA ARG A 89 -8.03 -3.28 7.46
C ARG A 89 -6.53 -3.38 7.27
N ASP A 90 -5.75 -2.81 8.20
CA ASP A 90 -4.29 -2.84 8.15
C ASP A 90 -3.77 -4.28 8.24
N LEU A 91 -3.11 -4.77 7.19
CA LEU A 91 -2.57 -6.11 7.15
C LEU A 91 -1.44 -6.31 8.17
N TRP A 92 -0.77 -5.24 8.61
CA TRP A 92 0.32 -5.38 9.57
C TRP A 92 -0.14 -6.03 10.86
N GLY A 93 -1.27 -5.57 11.41
CA GLY A 93 -1.84 -6.11 12.66
C GLY A 93 -2.39 -7.54 12.51
N TYR A 94 -2.66 -7.99 11.27
CA TYR A 94 -3.24 -9.31 11.00
C TYR A 94 -2.19 -10.37 10.65
N ILE A 95 -1.24 -10.04 9.76
CA ILE A 95 -0.29 -11.01 9.17
C ILE A 95 1.18 -10.55 9.19
N GLY A 96 1.47 -9.39 9.80
CA GLY A 96 2.83 -8.85 9.91
C GLY A 96 3.69 -9.49 11.02
N GLY A 97 3.08 -10.29 11.89
CA GLY A 97 3.74 -10.84 13.08
C GLY A 97 4.08 -9.77 14.14
N HIS A 98 4.86 -10.16 15.15
CA HIS A 98 5.21 -9.29 16.29
C HIS A 98 6.49 -8.45 16.06
N THR A 99 7.19 -8.64 14.95
CA THR A 99 8.42 -7.88 14.68
C THR A 99 8.09 -6.52 14.10
N LEU A 100 8.21 -5.49 14.95
CA LEU A 100 8.17 -4.10 14.53
C LEU A 100 9.29 -3.86 13.49
N ARG A 101 8.93 -3.47 12.27
CA ARG A 101 9.90 -3.10 11.24
C ARG A 101 9.47 -1.77 10.64
N PHE A 102 10.41 -0.84 10.59
CA PHE A 102 10.21 0.44 9.93
C PHE A 102 10.40 0.25 8.42
N THR A 103 9.61 0.98 7.65
CA THR A 103 9.69 0.95 6.18
C THR A 103 10.50 2.12 5.67
N TYR A 104 10.65 3.20 6.44
CA TYR A 104 11.38 4.41 6.09
C TYR A 104 12.53 4.68 7.06
N HIS A 105 13.66 5.12 6.51
CA HIS A 105 14.83 5.60 7.25
C HIS A 105 15.21 7.01 6.79
N SER A 106 15.24 7.98 7.70
CA SER A 106 15.64 9.34 7.34
C SER A 106 17.11 9.39 6.94
N ARG A 107 17.40 10.00 5.79
CA ARG A 107 18.78 10.28 5.36
C ARG A 107 19.46 11.35 6.23
N SER A 108 18.67 12.33 6.69
CA SER A 108 19.16 13.45 7.48
C SER A 108 19.29 13.11 8.97
N HIS A 109 18.46 12.18 9.46
CA HIS A 109 18.44 11.79 10.87
C HIS A 109 18.57 10.27 11.00
N LYS A 110 19.80 9.77 11.15
CA LYS A 110 20.12 8.32 11.14
C LYS A 110 19.32 7.46 12.13
N LYS A 111 18.76 8.06 13.19
CA LYS A 111 17.93 7.37 14.20
C LYS A 111 16.42 7.52 13.97
N ALA A 112 16.00 8.36 13.03
CA ALA A 112 14.59 8.59 12.73
C ALA A 112 14.12 7.55 11.71
N MET A 113 13.28 6.65 12.17
CA MET A 113 12.69 5.57 11.40
C MET A 113 11.18 5.61 11.59
N SER A 114 10.46 5.32 10.52
CA SER A 114 9.00 5.36 10.54
C SER A 114 8.43 4.24 9.69
N LYS A 115 7.30 3.69 10.11
CA LYS A 115 6.47 2.80 9.29
C LYS A 115 5.59 3.75 8.48
N LEU A 116 5.97 4.08 7.24
CA LEU A 116 5.18 4.97 6.36
C LEU A 116 4.45 4.20 5.25
N ASP A 117 5.00 3.06 4.86
CA ASP A 117 4.43 2.18 3.88
C ASP A 117 3.41 1.27 4.58
N ARG A 118 2.22 1.18 4.01
CA ARG A 118 1.09 0.41 4.54
C ARG A 118 0.53 -0.50 3.47
N CYS A 119 -0.19 -1.51 3.92
CA CYS A 119 -0.97 -2.37 3.04
C CYS A 119 -2.25 -2.77 3.78
N TYR A 120 -3.39 -2.50 3.15
CA TYR A 120 -4.71 -2.74 3.70
C TYR A 120 -5.50 -3.66 2.77
N TYR A 121 -6.39 -4.46 3.34
CA TYR A 121 -7.14 -5.46 2.58
C TYR A 121 -8.59 -5.56 3.02
N SER A 122 -9.52 -5.71 2.07
CA SER A 122 -10.96 -5.70 2.35
C SER A 122 -11.55 -7.01 2.87
N GLN A 123 -10.83 -8.12 2.69
CA GLN A 123 -11.32 -9.47 3.03
C GLN A 123 -10.37 -10.18 4.00
N VAL A 124 -9.94 -9.48 5.07
CA VAL A 124 -8.96 -10.03 6.02
C VAL A 124 -9.39 -11.35 6.68
N SER A 125 -10.70 -11.61 6.80
CA SER A 125 -11.24 -12.88 7.30
C SER A 125 -10.93 -14.08 6.39
N THR A 126 -10.57 -13.82 5.13
CA THR A 126 -10.20 -14.86 4.16
C THR A 126 -8.71 -15.20 4.19
N LEU A 127 -7.92 -14.50 5.02
CA LEU A 127 -6.50 -14.77 5.18
C LEU A 127 -6.31 -16.01 6.06
N ASN A 128 -5.45 -16.93 5.61
CA ASN A 128 -5.06 -18.11 6.36
C ASN A 128 -3.62 -17.99 6.88
N GLY A 129 -3.14 -19.02 7.60
CA GLY A 129 -1.78 -19.06 8.18
C GLY A 129 -0.63 -19.04 7.16
N ALA A 130 -0.92 -19.17 5.87
CA ALA A 130 0.06 -19.04 4.79
C ALA A 130 0.27 -17.56 4.37
N SER A 131 -0.65 -16.66 4.75
CA SER A 131 -0.51 -15.22 4.49
C SER A 131 0.55 -14.59 5.40
N LYS A 132 1.43 -13.78 4.82
CA LYS A 132 2.56 -13.17 5.52
C LYS A 132 2.84 -11.78 5.01
N MET A 133 3.28 -10.90 5.89
CA MET A 133 3.77 -9.57 5.55
C MET A 133 5.10 -9.31 6.25
N TRP A 134 6.07 -8.77 5.53
CA TRP A 134 7.39 -8.48 6.08
C TRP A 134 8.09 -7.35 5.33
N VAL A 135 9.04 -6.72 6.00
CA VAL A 135 9.92 -5.72 5.40
C VAL A 135 11.24 -6.39 5.03
N ASP A 136 11.65 -6.25 3.77
CA ASP A 136 12.94 -6.71 3.29
C ASP A 136 13.98 -5.59 3.38
N ALA A 137 14.69 -5.56 4.51
CA ALA A 137 15.77 -4.60 4.74
C ALA A 137 17.07 -4.94 3.99
N THR A 138 17.14 -6.08 3.29
CA THR A 138 18.31 -6.44 2.49
C THR A 138 18.30 -5.75 1.12
N MET A 139 17.12 -5.34 0.66
CA MET A 139 16.93 -4.60 -0.58
C MET A 139 17.19 -3.10 -0.40
N LEU A 140 18.45 -2.69 -0.52
CA LEU A 140 18.89 -1.29 -0.42
C LEU A 140 18.62 -0.50 -1.71
N LEU A 141 17.34 -0.31 -2.04
CA LEU A 141 16.90 0.37 -3.27
C LEU A 141 16.66 1.87 -3.07
N SER A 142 16.26 2.29 -1.87
CA SER A 142 16.05 3.68 -1.52
C SER A 142 16.17 3.88 0.00
N ASN A 143 15.71 5.03 0.51
CA ASN A 143 15.49 5.25 1.93
C ASN A 143 14.20 4.59 2.46
N HIS A 144 13.46 3.90 1.60
CA HIS A 144 12.40 2.97 1.97
C HIS A 144 12.85 1.53 1.73
N ASN A 145 12.60 0.67 2.72
CA ASN A 145 12.70 -0.77 2.59
C ASN A 145 11.40 -1.31 1.97
N PRO A 146 11.47 -2.22 0.98
CA PRO A 146 10.29 -2.84 0.41
C PRO A 146 9.41 -3.53 1.45
N LEU A 147 8.12 -3.22 1.42
CA LEU A 147 7.09 -3.96 2.13
C LEU A 147 6.56 -5.07 1.21
N LEU A 148 6.72 -6.32 1.65
CA LEU A 148 6.30 -7.51 0.91
C LEU A 148 5.09 -8.14 1.58
N VAL A 149 4.12 -8.56 0.76
CA VAL A 149 2.88 -9.18 1.20
C VAL A 149 2.62 -10.42 0.36
N SER A 150 2.41 -11.55 1.03
CA SER A 150 1.91 -12.80 0.45
C SER A 150 0.51 -13.05 1.01
N ILE A 151 -0.47 -13.20 0.12
CA ILE A 151 -1.86 -13.50 0.48
C ILE A 151 -2.15 -14.94 0.07
N ASN A 152 -2.42 -15.80 1.06
CA ASN A 152 -2.81 -17.21 0.92
C ASN A 152 -1.87 -18.04 0.01
N GLU A 153 -0.57 -17.72 -0.04
CA GLU A 153 0.42 -18.35 -0.92
C GLU A 153 -0.09 -18.54 -2.36
N VAL A 154 -0.85 -17.56 -2.86
CA VAL A 154 -1.23 -17.56 -4.27
C VAL A 154 0.04 -17.37 -5.08
N ASP A 155 0.40 -18.39 -5.87
CA ASP A 155 1.47 -18.26 -6.86
C ASP A 155 0.97 -17.42 -8.04
N TRP A 156 1.32 -16.13 -8.00
CA TRP A 156 1.00 -15.15 -9.04
C TRP A 156 1.80 -15.39 -10.33
N SER A 157 2.86 -16.21 -10.31
CA SER A 157 3.75 -16.42 -11.47
C SER A 157 3.01 -17.01 -12.66
N SER A 158 2.07 -17.93 -12.41
CA SER A 158 1.24 -18.56 -13.44
C SER A 158 0.27 -17.61 -14.15
N CYS A 159 -0.04 -16.45 -13.54
CA CYS A 159 -0.91 -15.43 -14.11
C CYS A 159 -0.14 -14.36 -14.90
N ILE A 160 1.18 -14.47 -14.99
CA ILE A 160 2.02 -13.45 -15.62
C ILE A 160 2.70 -14.06 -16.84
N PRO A 161 2.45 -13.55 -18.06
CA PRO A 161 3.06 -14.12 -19.27
C PRO A 161 4.59 -14.10 -19.16
N PHE A 162 5.20 -15.29 -19.31
CA PHE A 162 6.59 -15.66 -19.04
C PHE A 162 7.69 -14.89 -19.82
N ASN A 163 7.36 -13.82 -20.54
CA ASN A 163 8.31 -13.07 -21.38
C ASN A 163 8.78 -11.75 -20.77
N LEU A 164 8.71 -11.58 -19.45
CA LEU A 164 9.27 -10.41 -18.78
C LEU A 164 10.59 -10.79 -18.08
N PRO A 165 11.71 -10.11 -18.37
CA PRO A 165 13.05 -10.44 -17.83
C PRO A 165 13.21 -10.16 -16.32
N ARG A 166 12.12 -9.89 -15.58
CA ARG A 166 12.11 -9.66 -14.13
C ARG A 166 10.82 -10.21 -13.51
N ILE A 167 11.01 -10.87 -12.36
CA ILE A 167 9.98 -11.48 -11.50
C ILE A 167 8.88 -10.44 -11.14
N PRO A 168 7.59 -10.72 -11.35
CA PRO A 168 6.50 -9.81 -10.99
C PRO A 168 5.80 -10.30 -9.71
N LEU A 169 5.60 -9.45 -8.70
CA LEU A 169 4.66 -8.34 -8.71
C LEU A 169 5.34 -6.97 -8.49
N ARG A 170 5.34 -6.11 -9.50
CA ARG A 170 5.51 -4.66 -9.34
C ARG A 170 4.13 -4.02 -9.46
N VAL A 171 3.67 -3.29 -8.45
CA VAL A 171 2.51 -2.42 -8.63
C VAL A 171 2.95 -1.20 -9.45
N ASN A 172 2.98 -1.34 -10.77
CA ASN A 172 3.17 -0.24 -11.71
C ASN A 172 1.90 0.60 -11.75
N HIS A 173 1.81 1.62 -10.89
CA HIS A 173 0.78 2.64 -10.99
C HIS A 173 1.04 3.55 -12.19
N SER A 174 -0.02 4.08 -12.80
CA SER A 174 -0.04 4.93 -14.01
C SER A 174 0.72 6.27 -13.89
N TRP A 175 1.45 6.54 -12.80
CA TRP A 175 2.34 7.70 -12.65
C TRP A 175 3.79 7.43 -13.10
N MET A 176 4.12 6.20 -13.49
CA MET A 176 5.41 5.86 -14.11
C MET A 176 5.50 6.19 -15.62
N GLN A 177 4.54 6.95 -16.15
CA GLN A 177 4.59 7.53 -17.49
C GLN A 177 5.08 9.00 -17.49
N THR A 178 5.91 9.40 -16.52
CA THR A 178 6.56 10.71 -16.57
C THR A 178 7.88 10.61 -17.33
N SER A 179 8.18 11.63 -18.14
CA SER A 179 9.33 11.74 -19.04
C SER A 179 10.71 11.67 -18.35
N LEU A 180 10.75 11.58 -17.02
CA LEU A 180 11.95 11.59 -16.19
C LEU A 180 12.70 10.25 -16.12
N PHE A 181 12.10 9.13 -16.58
CA PHE A 181 12.72 7.80 -16.57
C PHE A 181 12.76 7.14 -17.95
N LYS A 182 13.20 7.86 -18.98
CA LYS A 182 13.55 7.23 -20.26
C LYS A 182 14.78 6.34 -20.07
N SER A 183 14.64 5.03 -20.28
CA SER A 183 15.80 4.21 -20.63
C SER A 183 16.29 4.67 -22.00
N LYS A 184 17.56 5.07 -22.09
CA LYS A 184 18.24 5.04 -23.38
C LYS A 184 18.22 3.58 -23.85
N VAL A 185 17.82 3.40 -25.11
CA VAL A 185 17.84 2.14 -25.85
C VAL A 185 19.22 1.50 -25.74
#